data_AF-F0WVK4-F1
#
_entry.id   AF-F0WVK4-F1
#
_cell.length_a   1.000
_cell.length_b   1.000
_cell.length_c   1.000
_cell.angle_alpha   90.00
_cell.angle_beta   90.00
_cell.angle_gamma   90.00
#
_symmetry.space_group_name_H-M   'P 1'
#
loop_
_entity.id
_entity.type
_entity.pdbx_description
1 polymer ?
#
loop_
_entity_poly.entity_id
_entity_poly.type
_entity_poly.pdbx_seq_one_letter_code
_entity_poly.pdbx_strand_id
1 'polypeptide(L)'
;MSTDSFLRLPNASEHCLHDTSRVLEAKYNGERRYCRKCKASKPDRTHHCSTCRCCILKMDHHCIYINKCIGFYNYKFFLQFLGWSAVTCLQHSYLNFRYMFHERLQELLLMLYWKNIDVFSTSYQIVVSSLISTCLGIALAIFWMVHLYFISVNMTTLEYCEKRRDGDCINYYDLGIVQNLEQVLGTLHEFPYWFFPLQSPSVMKRGPSEFPANVILVTFLIILCNHGLLQLRNSICLRSSKMVQVTPVVRHKIVKKKVTKFKRHQSDNFIRVPTSWRRPKGIDGRVRRKFKGAIRMPNIGYGSNKKTRHVLPNGFKKFLVKNTAELELLLMHNRTYCAEIAHNVSGRKRTEIIQRAEQLNIRVTNPNARVRAEENE
;
A
#
# COMPACT_ATOMS: atom_id res chain seq x y z
N MET A 1 12.28 -77.65 7.48
CA MET A 1 11.10 -77.04 8.12
C MET A 1 11.55 -75.80 8.85
N SER A 2 11.01 -74.67 8.44
CA SER A 2 11.28 -73.31 8.89
C SER A 2 10.45 -72.97 10.13
N THR A 3 11.05 -72.30 11.11
CA THR A 3 10.35 -71.57 12.17
C THR A 3 11.11 -70.29 12.51
N ASP A 4 10.42 -69.17 12.34
CA ASP A 4 10.47 -67.89 13.05
C ASP A 4 11.80 -67.20 13.42
N SER A 5 11.95 -65.96 12.95
CA SER A 5 12.48 -64.89 13.81
C SER A 5 11.79 -63.55 13.52
N PHE A 6 11.10 -63.08 14.55
CA PHE A 6 10.36 -61.84 14.68
C PHE A 6 11.28 -60.61 14.70
N LEU A 7 10.73 -59.51 14.17
CA LEU A 7 11.11 -58.11 14.38
C LEU A 7 11.56 -57.79 15.82
N ARG A 8 12.73 -57.16 15.96
CA ARG A 8 13.02 -56.21 17.06
C ARG A 8 13.79 -55.00 16.51
N LEU A 9 13.19 -53.83 16.69
CA LEU A 9 13.85 -52.53 16.58
C LEU A 9 14.83 -52.35 17.76
N PRO A 10 16.03 -51.79 17.58
CA PRO A 10 16.89 -51.42 18.70
C PRO A 10 16.47 -50.09 19.32
N ASN A 11 16.58 -50.05 20.64
CA ASN A 11 16.14 -48.99 21.55
C ASN A 11 16.86 -47.65 21.36
N ALA A 12 16.14 -46.59 21.73
CA ALA A 12 16.65 -45.25 21.95
C ALA A 12 17.38 -45.15 23.30
N SER A 13 18.68 -44.82 23.28
CA SER A 13 19.34 -43.84 24.16
C SER A 13 20.85 -43.85 23.94
N GLU A 14 21.45 -42.67 24.03
CA GLU A 14 22.90 -42.39 24.16
C GLU A 14 23.80 -42.55 22.91
N HIS A 15 23.77 -41.54 22.04
CA HIS A 15 24.97 -40.71 21.80
C HIS A 15 24.59 -39.48 20.97
N CYS A 16 24.63 -38.30 21.59
CA CYS A 16 24.43 -37.02 20.94
C CYS A 16 25.79 -36.48 20.49
N LEU A 17 26.20 -36.74 19.24
CA LEU A 17 27.22 -35.99 18.53
C LEU A 17 26.83 -35.88 17.05
N HIS A 18 26.43 -34.67 16.65
CA HIS A 18 26.32 -34.13 15.30
C HIS A 18 26.40 -35.12 14.11
N ASP A 19 25.24 -35.52 13.57
CA ASP A 19 25.17 -36.12 12.23
C ASP A 19 24.23 -35.30 11.32
N THR A 20 24.82 -34.52 10.43
CA THR A 20 24.15 -33.72 9.40
C THR A 20 23.87 -34.51 8.11
N SER A 21 23.66 -35.84 8.15
CA SER A 21 23.77 -36.68 6.94
C SER A 21 22.67 -37.70 6.62
N ARG A 22 21.41 -37.53 7.03
CA ARG A 22 20.31 -38.32 6.43
C ARG A 22 19.71 -37.60 5.21
N VAL A 23 20.38 -37.73 4.06
CA VAL A 23 19.82 -37.38 2.74
C VAL A 23 18.86 -38.49 2.34
N LEU A 24 17.57 -38.18 2.20
CA LEU A 24 16.53 -39.15 1.86
C LEU A 24 16.47 -39.41 0.35
N GLU A 25 16.82 -38.43 -0.49
CA GLU A 25 16.75 -38.54 -1.95
C GLU A 25 18.15 -38.72 -2.56
N ALA A 26 18.50 -39.96 -2.92
CA ALA A 26 19.70 -40.30 -3.66
C ALA A 26 19.40 -40.60 -5.14
N LYS A 27 20.44 -40.57 -5.98
CA LYS A 27 20.37 -41.18 -7.33
C LYS A 27 20.31 -42.71 -7.22
N TYR A 28 20.01 -43.41 -8.32
CA TYR A 28 20.03 -44.88 -8.39
C TYR A 28 21.38 -45.49 -7.97
N ASN A 29 22.48 -44.77 -8.18
CA ASN A 29 23.84 -45.16 -7.77
C ASN A 29 24.18 -44.77 -6.31
N GLY A 30 23.21 -44.33 -5.50
CA GLY A 30 23.41 -43.92 -4.10
C GLY A 30 24.06 -42.55 -3.91
N GLU A 31 24.48 -41.88 -4.99
CA GLU A 31 25.13 -40.57 -4.89
C GLU A 31 24.15 -39.43 -4.63
N ARG A 32 24.66 -38.35 -4.01
CA ARG A 32 23.91 -37.10 -3.83
C ARG A 32 23.45 -36.52 -5.17
N ARG A 33 22.22 -35.99 -5.18
CA ARG A 33 21.66 -35.33 -6.35
C ARG A 33 22.42 -34.02 -6.63
N TYR A 34 22.65 -33.73 -7.91
CA TYR A 34 23.40 -32.55 -8.35
C TYR A 34 22.70 -31.86 -9.52
N CYS A 35 22.61 -30.53 -9.47
CA CYS A 35 22.06 -29.75 -10.55
C CYS A 35 23.15 -29.34 -11.55
N ARG A 36 23.12 -29.90 -12.75
CA ARG A 36 24.07 -29.54 -13.83
C ARG A 36 23.93 -28.08 -14.29
N LYS A 37 22.72 -27.52 -14.26
CA LYS A 37 22.43 -26.15 -14.71
C LYS A 37 22.91 -25.09 -13.71
N CYS A 38 22.67 -25.31 -12.42
CA CYS A 38 23.10 -24.40 -11.35
C CYS A 38 24.52 -24.69 -10.83
N LYS A 39 25.13 -25.81 -11.25
CA LYS A 39 26.42 -26.29 -10.75
C LYS A 39 26.48 -26.35 -9.22
N ALA A 40 25.43 -26.88 -8.61
CA ALA A 40 25.27 -26.95 -7.16
C ALA A 40 24.71 -28.31 -6.74
N SER A 41 25.04 -28.76 -5.52
CA SER A 41 24.36 -29.88 -4.88
C SER A 41 22.87 -29.59 -4.81
N LYS A 42 22.04 -30.62 -5.03
CA LYS A 42 20.59 -30.53 -5.01
C LYS A 42 20.11 -31.21 -3.72
N PRO A 43 19.81 -30.45 -2.64
CA PRO A 43 19.25 -31.02 -1.42
C PRO A 43 17.91 -31.70 -1.69
N ASP A 44 17.45 -32.49 -0.72
CA ASP A 44 16.14 -33.14 -0.75
C ASP A 44 15.02 -32.11 -1.04
N ARG A 45 13.98 -32.54 -1.78
CA ARG A 45 12.83 -31.71 -2.18
C ARG A 45 13.17 -30.44 -2.99
N THR A 46 14.41 -30.28 -3.43
CA THR A 46 14.81 -29.14 -4.27
C THR A 46 14.48 -29.44 -5.72
N HIS A 47 14.01 -28.48 -6.52
CA HIS A 47 13.86 -28.66 -7.97
C HIS A 47 14.41 -27.45 -8.73
N HIS A 48 14.93 -27.67 -9.94
CA HIS A 48 15.43 -26.59 -10.80
C HIS A 48 14.27 -26.05 -11.64
N CYS A 49 13.93 -24.77 -11.47
CA CYS A 49 12.95 -24.12 -12.32
C CYS A 49 13.65 -23.51 -13.55
N SER A 50 13.22 -23.90 -14.75
CA SER A 50 13.73 -23.33 -16.01
C SER A 50 13.41 -21.84 -16.16
N THR A 51 12.24 -21.40 -15.69
CA THR A 51 11.80 -20.00 -15.75
C THR A 51 12.60 -19.11 -14.80
N CYS A 52 12.74 -19.52 -13.53
CA CYS A 52 13.55 -18.79 -12.53
C CYS A 52 15.07 -18.98 -12.75
N ARG A 53 15.49 -19.98 -13.55
CA ARG A 53 16.88 -20.39 -13.81
C ARG A 53 17.71 -20.70 -12.55
N CYS A 54 17.04 -21.11 -11.48
CA CYS A 54 17.68 -21.45 -10.21
C CYS A 54 17.03 -22.68 -9.56
N CYS A 55 17.75 -23.29 -8.61
CA CYS A 55 17.24 -24.37 -7.77
C CYS A 55 16.46 -23.79 -6.60
N ILE A 56 15.22 -24.25 -6.42
CA ILE A 56 14.30 -23.82 -5.38
C ILE A 56 14.14 -24.95 -4.37
N LEU A 57 14.43 -24.66 -3.11
CA LEU A 57 14.26 -25.61 -1.99
C LEU A 57 12.76 -25.82 -1.70
N LYS A 58 12.36 -27.07 -1.48
CA LYS A 58 10.95 -27.48 -1.30
C LYS A 58 10.05 -26.83 -2.38
N MET A 59 10.43 -26.99 -3.64
CA MET A 59 9.74 -26.35 -4.75
C MET A 59 8.32 -26.92 -4.88
N ASP A 60 7.33 -26.03 -4.92
CA ASP A 60 5.93 -26.40 -5.17
C ASP A 60 5.59 -26.16 -6.65
N HIS A 61 5.58 -24.91 -7.10
CA HIS A 61 5.35 -24.60 -8.50
C HIS A 61 5.96 -23.23 -8.87
N HIS A 62 6.03 -22.96 -10.16
CA HIS A 62 6.28 -21.60 -10.66
C HIS A 62 4.93 -20.90 -10.86
N CYS A 63 4.63 -19.90 -10.04
CA CYS A 63 3.37 -19.17 -10.12
C CYS A 63 3.45 -18.12 -11.22
N ILE A 64 2.65 -18.29 -12.28
CA ILE A 64 2.59 -17.35 -13.41
C ILE A 64 2.01 -15.98 -13.01
N TYR A 65 1.16 -15.93 -11.99
CA TYR A 65 0.48 -14.71 -11.55
C TYR A 65 1.37 -13.78 -10.74
N ILE A 66 2.30 -14.34 -9.97
CA ILE A 66 3.25 -13.60 -9.14
C ILE A 66 4.63 -13.53 -9.85
N ASN A 67 4.79 -14.27 -10.95
CA ASN A 67 6.04 -14.44 -11.69
C ASN A 67 7.21 -14.82 -10.76
N LYS A 68 6.94 -15.70 -9.78
CA LYS A 68 7.92 -16.20 -8.81
C LYS A 68 7.69 -17.69 -8.53
N CYS A 69 8.79 -18.35 -8.21
CA CYS A 69 8.77 -19.73 -7.73
C CYS A 69 8.28 -19.78 -6.27
N ILE A 70 7.31 -20.65 -5.99
CA ILE A 70 6.82 -20.92 -4.63
C ILE A 70 7.61 -22.11 -4.06
N GLY A 71 8.18 -21.93 -2.88
CA GLY A 71 8.96 -22.94 -2.19
C GLY A 71 9.16 -22.62 -0.71
N PHE A 72 10.18 -23.21 -0.08
CA PHE A 72 10.34 -23.21 1.38
C PHE A 72 10.21 -21.83 2.05
N TYR A 73 10.91 -20.82 1.54
CA TYR A 73 11.01 -19.50 2.18
C TYR A 73 9.79 -18.60 2.02
N ASN A 74 8.90 -18.90 1.06
CA ASN A 74 7.79 -18.03 0.71
C ASN A 74 6.42 -18.72 0.66
N TYR A 75 6.36 -20.01 0.97
CA TYR A 75 5.12 -20.81 0.96
C TYR A 75 4.03 -20.22 1.87
N LYS A 76 4.41 -19.73 3.06
CA LYS A 76 3.51 -19.05 3.99
C LYS A 76 2.75 -17.89 3.32
N PHE A 77 3.48 -17.03 2.61
CA PHE A 77 2.87 -15.88 1.96
C PHE A 77 2.00 -16.27 0.78
N PHE A 78 2.35 -17.34 0.06
CA PHE A 78 1.48 -17.89 -0.97
C PHE A 78 0.14 -18.38 -0.38
N LEU A 79 0.18 -19.11 0.75
CA LEU A 79 -1.04 -19.54 1.45
C LEU A 79 -1.89 -18.34 1.91
N GLN A 80 -1.25 -17.32 2.48
CA GLN A 80 -1.92 -16.09 2.89
C GLN A 80 -2.51 -15.33 1.68
N PHE A 81 -1.78 -15.26 0.58
CA PHE A 81 -2.25 -14.65 -0.67
C PHE A 81 -3.53 -15.33 -1.18
N LEU A 82 -3.57 -16.67 -1.19
CA LEU A 82 -4.76 -17.42 -1.60
C LEU A 82 -5.95 -17.15 -0.67
N GLY A 83 -5.74 -17.29 0.65
CA GLY A 83 -6.80 -17.11 1.64
C GLY A 83 -7.37 -15.69 1.65
N TRP A 84 -6.51 -14.66 1.70
CA TRP A 84 -6.94 -13.27 1.70
C TRP A 84 -7.60 -12.84 0.38
N SER A 85 -7.14 -13.38 -0.75
CA SER A 85 -7.78 -13.13 -2.06
C SER A 85 -9.17 -13.75 -2.12
N ALA A 86 -9.34 -14.99 -1.63
CA ALA A 86 -10.65 -15.64 -1.54
C ALA A 86 -11.63 -14.84 -0.68
N VAL A 87 -11.20 -14.43 0.53
CA VAL A 87 -12.01 -13.59 1.44
C VAL A 87 -12.38 -12.25 0.78
N THR A 88 -11.43 -11.60 0.10
CA THR A 88 -11.69 -10.31 -0.59
C THR A 88 -12.75 -10.47 -1.68
N CYS A 89 -12.63 -11.51 -2.52
CA CYS A 89 -13.59 -11.76 -3.60
C CYS A 89 -14.99 -12.08 -3.08
N LEU A 90 -15.10 -12.91 -2.03
CA LEU A 90 -16.39 -13.25 -1.41
C LEU A 90 -17.00 -12.05 -0.69
N GLN A 91 -16.20 -11.25 0.02
CA GLN A 91 -16.66 -10.03 0.67
C GLN A 91 -17.15 -9.00 -0.36
N HIS A 92 -16.42 -8.83 -1.47
CA HIS A 92 -16.83 -7.93 -2.55
C HIS A 92 -18.16 -8.37 -3.17
N SER A 93 -18.34 -9.67 -3.42
CA SER A 93 -19.61 -10.19 -3.91
C SER A 93 -20.76 -9.96 -2.92
N TYR A 94 -20.54 -10.22 -1.63
CA TYR A 94 -21.53 -9.93 -0.58
C TYR A 94 -21.93 -8.45 -0.54
N LEU A 95 -20.97 -7.53 -0.61
CA LEU A 95 -21.25 -6.09 -0.60
C LEU A 95 -22.03 -5.65 -1.85
N ASN A 96 -21.66 -6.14 -3.03
CA ASN A 96 -22.38 -5.86 -4.27
C ASN A 96 -23.80 -6.41 -4.25
N PHE A 97 -23.99 -7.64 -3.78
CA PHE A 97 -25.31 -8.24 -3.61
C PHE A 97 -26.15 -7.41 -2.63
N ARG A 98 -25.58 -7.02 -1.48
CA ARG A 98 -26.27 -6.18 -0.49
C ARG A 98 -26.67 -4.83 -1.07
N TYR A 99 -25.80 -4.18 -1.86
CA TYR A 99 -26.10 -2.89 -2.49
C TYR A 99 -27.16 -3.02 -3.59
N MET A 100 -27.06 -4.07 -4.41
CA MET A 100 -28.02 -4.37 -5.47
C MET A 100 -29.44 -4.52 -4.92
N PHE A 101 -29.61 -5.35 -3.89
CA PHE A 101 -30.93 -5.64 -3.32
C PHE A 101 -31.54 -4.45 -2.58
N HIS A 102 -30.72 -3.60 -1.95
CA HIS A 102 -31.23 -2.54 -1.08
C HIS A 102 -31.52 -1.23 -1.82
N GLU A 103 -30.77 -0.93 -2.88
CA GLU A 103 -30.81 0.38 -3.56
C GLU A 103 -31.19 0.29 -5.05
N ARG A 104 -31.01 -0.87 -5.71
CA ARG A 104 -31.06 -0.97 -7.19
C ARG A 104 -32.01 -2.03 -7.72
N LEU A 105 -32.73 -2.73 -6.83
CA LEU A 105 -33.61 -3.84 -7.20
C LEU A 105 -34.72 -3.40 -8.16
N GLN A 106 -35.35 -2.25 -7.89
CA GLN A 106 -36.44 -1.72 -8.72
C GLN A 106 -35.98 -1.37 -10.14
N GLU A 107 -34.82 -0.74 -10.27
CA GLU A 107 -34.24 -0.40 -11.58
C GLU A 107 -33.88 -1.66 -12.38
N LEU A 108 -33.26 -2.66 -11.73
CA LEU A 108 -32.91 -3.91 -12.37
C LEU A 108 -34.16 -4.66 -12.87
N LEU A 109 -35.20 -4.75 -12.04
CA LEU A 109 -36.47 -5.38 -12.41
C LEU A 109 -37.14 -4.67 -13.58
N LEU A 110 -37.11 -3.33 -13.61
CA LEU A 110 -37.67 -2.55 -14.70
C LEU A 110 -36.91 -2.79 -16.02
N MET A 111 -35.58 -2.83 -15.98
CA MET A 111 -34.76 -3.14 -17.17
C MET A 111 -35.01 -4.56 -17.70
N LEU A 112 -35.16 -5.54 -16.79
CA LEU A 112 -35.49 -6.92 -17.17
C LEU A 112 -36.90 -7.04 -17.74
N TYR A 113 -37.89 -6.34 -17.16
CA TYR A 113 -39.27 -6.34 -17.63
C TYR A 113 -39.41 -5.75 -19.04
N TRP A 114 -38.77 -4.60 -19.28
CA TRP A 114 -38.79 -3.94 -20.59
C TRP A 114 -37.80 -4.51 -21.60
N LYS A 115 -37.05 -5.57 -21.24
CA LYS A 115 -36.00 -6.20 -22.06
C LYS A 115 -34.97 -5.21 -22.63
N ASN A 116 -34.79 -4.07 -21.97
CA ASN A 116 -33.84 -3.02 -22.36
C ASN A 116 -32.57 -3.14 -21.51
N ILE A 117 -31.78 -4.18 -21.77
CA ILE A 117 -30.54 -4.44 -21.05
C ILE A 117 -29.43 -3.55 -21.64
N ASP A 118 -29.04 -2.53 -20.90
CA ASP A 118 -27.85 -1.73 -21.21
C ASP A 118 -26.62 -2.26 -20.45
N VAL A 119 -25.60 -2.67 -21.21
CA VAL A 119 -24.32 -3.19 -20.70
C VAL A 119 -23.53 -2.12 -19.95
N PHE A 120 -23.74 -0.84 -20.27
CA PHE A 120 -23.10 0.27 -19.60
C PHE A 120 -23.84 0.71 -18.32
N SER A 121 -25.03 0.16 -18.07
CA SER A 121 -25.77 0.47 -16.86
C SER A 121 -25.02 -0.02 -15.61
N THR A 122 -24.99 0.82 -14.58
CA THR A 122 -24.35 0.50 -13.31
C THR A 122 -24.92 -0.76 -12.68
N SER A 123 -26.23 -0.97 -12.79
CA SER A 123 -26.91 -2.12 -12.19
C SER A 123 -26.51 -3.43 -12.89
N TYR A 124 -26.38 -3.45 -14.22
CA TYR A 124 -25.86 -4.62 -14.94
C TYR A 124 -24.41 -4.93 -14.57
N GLN A 125 -23.54 -3.90 -14.52
CA GLN A 125 -22.13 -4.08 -14.16
C GLN A 125 -21.93 -4.60 -12.73
N ILE A 126 -22.78 -4.20 -11.78
CA ILE A 126 -22.75 -4.71 -10.40
C ILE A 126 -23.13 -6.21 -10.37
N VAL A 127 -24.15 -6.63 -11.13
CA VAL A 127 -24.53 -8.05 -11.21
C VAL A 127 -23.38 -8.88 -11.79
N VAL A 128 -22.81 -8.46 -12.92
CA VAL A 128 -21.72 -9.18 -13.59
C VAL A 128 -20.47 -9.26 -12.70
N SER A 129 -20.08 -8.14 -12.08
CA SER A 129 -18.92 -8.12 -11.17
C SER A 129 -19.15 -8.97 -9.91
N SER A 130 -20.36 -9.01 -9.37
CA SER A 130 -20.73 -9.90 -8.26
C SER A 130 -20.59 -11.37 -8.65
N LEU A 131 -21.09 -11.77 -9.82
CA LEU A 131 -20.99 -13.16 -10.31
C LEU A 131 -19.53 -13.59 -10.51
N ILE A 132 -18.74 -12.78 -11.20
CA ILE A 132 -17.31 -13.06 -11.43
C ILE A 132 -16.58 -13.19 -10.08
N SER A 133 -16.86 -12.29 -9.15
CA SER A 133 -16.23 -12.29 -7.82
C SER A 133 -16.62 -13.50 -6.98
N THR A 134 -17.87 -13.96 -7.04
CA THR A 134 -18.31 -15.20 -6.38
C THR A 134 -17.57 -16.41 -6.94
N CYS A 135 -17.57 -16.56 -8.28
CA CYS A 135 -16.93 -17.70 -8.93
C CYS A 135 -15.43 -17.75 -8.63
N LEU A 136 -14.74 -16.61 -8.73
CA LEU A 136 -13.32 -16.51 -8.40
C LEU A 136 -13.07 -16.77 -6.91
N GLY A 137 -13.89 -16.20 -6.02
CA GLY A 137 -13.77 -16.39 -4.57
C GLY A 137 -13.90 -17.86 -4.16
N ILE A 138 -14.88 -18.58 -4.71
CA ILE A 138 -15.07 -20.01 -4.46
C ILE A 138 -13.90 -20.83 -5.00
N ALA A 139 -13.45 -20.57 -6.23
CA ALA A 139 -12.31 -21.28 -6.82
C ALA A 139 -11.03 -21.11 -6.00
N LEU A 140 -10.75 -19.87 -5.56
CA LEU A 140 -9.60 -19.58 -4.70
C LEU A 140 -9.74 -20.21 -3.31
N ALA A 141 -10.95 -20.24 -2.74
CA ALA A 141 -11.20 -20.89 -1.44
C ALA A 141 -10.95 -22.40 -1.52
N ILE A 142 -11.45 -23.08 -2.56
CA ILE A 142 -11.18 -24.51 -2.78
C ILE A 142 -9.67 -24.75 -2.94
N PHE A 143 -9.00 -23.93 -3.74
CA PHE A 143 -7.56 -24.05 -3.94
C PHE A 143 -6.77 -23.84 -2.64
N TRP A 144 -7.18 -22.88 -1.82
CA TRP A 144 -6.63 -22.65 -0.49
C TRP A 144 -6.83 -23.86 0.44
N MET A 145 -8.03 -24.45 0.47
CA MET A 145 -8.34 -25.64 1.26
C MET A 145 -7.48 -26.85 0.85
N VAL A 146 -7.27 -27.04 -0.45
CA VAL A 146 -6.36 -28.08 -0.97
C VAL A 146 -4.92 -27.86 -0.49
N HIS A 147 -4.45 -26.62 -0.48
CA HIS A 147 -3.11 -26.29 0.05
C HIS A 147 -3.01 -26.45 1.57
N LEU A 148 -4.08 -26.20 2.33
CA LEU A 148 -4.10 -26.53 3.76
C LEU A 148 -3.98 -28.04 4.00
N TYR A 149 -4.66 -28.85 3.19
CA TYR A 149 -4.53 -30.30 3.22
C TYR A 149 -3.09 -30.73 2.92
N PHE A 150 -2.46 -30.18 1.89
CA PHE A 150 -1.06 -30.46 1.58
C PHE A 150 -0.10 -30.10 2.70
N ILE A 151 -0.34 -29.00 3.42
CA ILE A 151 0.44 -28.67 4.62
C ILE A 151 0.18 -29.71 5.72
N SER A 152 -1.06 -30.13 5.95
CA SER A 152 -1.36 -31.12 7.02
C SER A 152 -0.66 -32.46 6.82
N VAL A 153 -0.36 -32.83 5.57
CA VAL A 153 0.34 -34.07 5.19
C VAL A 153 1.80 -33.78 4.77
N ASN A 154 2.32 -32.56 4.97
CA ASN A 154 3.66 -32.11 4.57
C ASN A 154 4.09 -32.44 3.13
N MET A 155 3.18 -32.32 2.17
CA MET A 155 3.42 -32.61 0.75
C MET A 155 3.41 -31.32 -0.08
N THR A 156 4.19 -31.25 -1.16
CA THR A 156 4.04 -30.21 -2.18
C THR A 156 3.09 -30.66 -3.30
N THR A 157 2.52 -29.72 -4.05
CA THR A 157 1.72 -30.02 -5.24
C THR A 157 2.52 -30.82 -6.26
N LEU A 158 3.81 -30.50 -6.41
CA LEU A 158 4.74 -31.20 -7.28
C LEU A 158 4.91 -32.65 -6.85
N GLU A 159 5.18 -32.89 -5.55
CA GLU A 159 5.29 -34.23 -4.99
C GLU A 159 4.00 -35.01 -5.22
N TYR A 160 2.84 -34.41 -4.93
CA TYR A 160 1.54 -35.05 -5.18
C TYR A 160 1.36 -35.45 -6.66
N CYS A 161 1.76 -34.60 -7.60
CA CYS A 161 1.71 -34.88 -9.04
C CYS A 161 2.73 -35.94 -9.49
N GLU A 162 3.86 -36.08 -8.79
CA GLU A 162 4.84 -37.16 -9.01
C GLU A 162 4.32 -38.48 -8.46
N LYS A 163 3.76 -38.50 -7.23
CA LYS A 163 3.14 -39.68 -6.63
C LYS A 163 2.00 -40.24 -7.48
N ARG A 164 1.15 -39.36 -8.03
CA ARG A 164 0.06 -39.77 -8.94
C ARG A 164 0.56 -40.48 -10.20
N ARG A 165 1.80 -40.25 -10.62
CA ARG A 165 2.41 -40.88 -11.80
C ARG A 165 3.08 -42.21 -11.47
N ASP A 166 3.81 -42.27 -10.36
CA ASP A 166 4.68 -43.41 -10.02
C ASP A 166 4.05 -44.43 -9.05
N GLY A 167 2.82 -44.20 -8.56
CA GLY A 167 2.10 -45.10 -7.65
C GLY A 167 2.34 -44.80 -6.16
N ASP A 168 1.82 -45.67 -5.29
CA ASP A 168 1.84 -45.48 -3.82
C ASP A 168 3.28 -45.41 -3.28
N CYS A 169 3.63 -44.26 -2.71
CA CYS A 169 4.92 -44.06 -2.06
C CYS A 169 4.74 -43.43 -0.67
N ILE A 170 5.47 -44.01 0.29
CA ILE A 170 5.44 -43.62 1.70
C ILE A 170 5.90 -42.16 1.84
N ASN A 171 5.18 -41.38 2.64
CA ASN A 171 5.53 -39.99 2.91
C ASN A 171 6.45 -39.88 4.14
N TYR A 172 7.76 -39.83 3.91
CA TYR A 172 8.76 -39.71 4.98
C TYR A 172 8.81 -38.34 5.66
N TYR A 173 8.16 -37.32 5.10
CA TYR A 173 8.21 -35.94 5.61
C TYR A 173 7.06 -35.62 6.55
N ASP A 174 6.04 -36.47 6.66
CA ASP A 174 4.91 -36.26 7.56
C ASP A 174 5.32 -36.53 9.01
N LEU A 175 5.30 -35.48 9.84
CA LEU A 175 5.60 -35.57 11.28
C LEU A 175 4.35 -35.39 12.15
N GLY A 176 3.16 -35.37 11.52
CA GLY A 176 1.89 -35.08 12.16
C GLY A 176 1.43 -33.62 11.95
N ILE A 177 0.10 -33.43 11.99
CA ILE A 177 -0.58 -32.20 11.55
C ILE A 177 -0.01 -30.92 12.19
N VAL A 178 0.19 -30.91 13.51
CA VAL A 178 0.67 -29.72 14.24
C VAL A 178 2.10 -29.38 13.82
N GLN A 179 2.99 -30.36 13.81
CA GLN A 179 4.40 -30.16 13.47
C GLN A 179 4.55 -29.73 12.00
N ASN A 180 3.72 -30.27 11.11
CA ASN A 180 3.71 -29.88 9.71
C ASN A 180 3.25 -28.42 9.51
N LEU A 181 2.23 -27.99 10.26
CA LEU A 181 1.78 -26.59 10.26
C LEU A 181 2.86 -25.65 10.80
N GLU A 182 3.52 -26.01 11.91
CA GLU A 182 4.59 -25.20 12.51
C GLU A 182 5.82 -25.04 11.60
N GLN A 183 6.10 -26.02 10.73
CA GLN A 183 7.15 -25.89 9.72
C GLN A 183 6.90 -24.74 8.75
N VAL A 184 5.63 -24.46 8.43
CA VAL A 184 5.24 -23.46 7.42
C VAL A 184 4.84 -22.12 8.03
N LEU A 185 4.03 -22.13 9.08
CA LEU A 185 3.40 -20.92 9.64
C LEU A 185 4.19 -20.29 10.79
N GLY A 186 5.03 -21.09 11.46
CA GLY A 186 5.71 -20.73 12.70
C GLY A 186 5.10 -21.43 13.92
N THR A 187 5.73 -21.28 15.09
CA THR A 187 5.30 -21.95 16.33
C THR A 187 3.90 -21.51 16.76
N LEU A 188 3.17 -22.37 17.49
CA LEU A 188 1.83 -22.04 18.01
C LEU A 188 1.80 -20.78 18.90
N HIS A 189 2.87 -20.47 19.64
CA HIS A 189 2.98 -19.24 20.43
C HIS A 189 2.96 -17.95 19.58
N GLU A 190 3.26 -18.07 18.28
CA GLU A 190 3.26 -16.98 17.30
C GLU A 190 1.98 -16.98 16.45
N PHE A 191 0.88 -17.54 16.94
CA PHE A 191 -0.39 -17.69 16.22
C PHE A 191 -0.90 -16.42 15.51
N PRO A 192 -0.81 -15.20 16.08
CA PRO A 192 -1.23 -14.00 15.35
C PRO A 192 -0.52 -13.84 14.01
N TYR A 193 0.78 -14.14 13.95
CA TYR A 193 1.59 -14.03 12.73
C TYR A 193 1.17 -15.01 11.63
N TRP A 194 0.33 -16.00 11.91
CA TRP A 194 -0.18 -16.93 10.90
C TRP A 194 -1.08 -16.21 9.90
N PHE A 195 -1.83 -15.20 10.35
CA PHE A 195 -2.78 -14.45 9.53
C PHE A 195 -2.20 -13.14 8.96
N PHE A 196 -1.22 -12.54 9.65
CA PHE A 196 -0.58 -11.31 9.19
C PHE A 196 0.49 -11.59 8.13
N PRO A 197 0.65 -10.71 7.13
CA PRO A 197 1.73 -10.77 6.13
C PRO A 197 3.09 -10.35 6.69
N LEU A 198 3.44 -10.90 7.85
CA LEU A 198 4.68 -10.69 8.56
C LEU A 198 5.37 -12.03 8.76
N GLN A 199 6.68 -12.08 8.53
CA GLN A 199 7.51 -13.22 8.88
C GLN A 199 7.42 -13.41 10.40
N SER A 200 7.19 -14.64 10.86
CA SER A 200 7.26 -14.88 12.30
C SER A 200 8.73 -14.88 12.75
N PRO A 201 9.07 -14.41 13.96
CA PRO A 201 10.45 -14.35 14.44
C PRO A 201 11.17 -15.71 14.37
N SER A 202 10.46 -16.80 14.68
CA SER A 202 10.99 -18.17 14.61
C SER A 202 11.30 -18.63 13.18
N VAL A 203 10.55 -18.17 12.17
CA VAL A 203 10.78 -18.49 10.76
C VAL A 203 11.82 -17.56 10.12
N MET A 204 11.98 -16.32 10.61
CA MET A 204 12.99 -15.37 10.13
C MET A 204 14.42 -15.87 10.36
N LYS A 205 14.66 -16.65 11.43
CA LYS A 205 15.95 -17.32 11.69
C LYS A 205 16.36 -18.31 10.59
N ARG A 206 15.43 -18.76 9.75
CA ARG A 206 15.67 -19.77 8.70
C ARG A 206 16.18 -19.17 7.39
N GLY A 207 16.00 -17.87 7.15
CA GLY A 207 16.50 -17.16 5.96
C GLY A 207 15.59 -16.01 5.49
N PRO A 208 16.09 -15.07 4.66
CA PRO A 208 15.31 -13.96 4.14
C PRO A 208 14.26 -14.43 3.11
N SER A 209 13.02 -13.97 3.26
CA SER A 209 11.91 -14.27 2.35
C SER A 209 11.68 -13.12 1.35
N GLU A 210 11.84 -13.37 0.06
CA GLU A 210 11.56 -12.38 -1.00
C GLU A 210 10.14 -12.50 -1.57
N PHE A 211 9.11 -12.45 -0.72
CA PHE A 211 7.73 -12.36 -1.20
C PHE A 211 7.25 -10.90 -1.22
N PRO A 212 6.48 -10.44 -2.24
CA PRO A 212 5.90 -9.10 -2.24
C PRO A 212 4.78 -8.99 -1.20
N ALA A 213 5.15 -8.90 0.09
CA ALA A 213 4.24 -8.76 1.22
C ALA A 213 3.32 -7.52 1.09
N ASN A 214 3.73 -6.53 0.30
CA ASN A 214 2.95 -5.34 -0.03
C ASN A 214 1.58 -5.69 -0.66
N VAL A 215 1.49 -6.72 -1.50
CA VAL A 215 0.23 -7.09 -2.16
C VAL A 215 -0.75 -7.69 -1.15
N ILE A 216 -0.26 -8.54 -0.25
CA ILE A 216 -1.07 -9.16 0.81
C ILE A 216 -1.46 -8.12 1.87
N LEU A 217 -0.57 -7.19 2.20
CA LEU A 217 -0.85 -6.11 3.14
C LEU A 217 -1.95 -5.19 2.60
N VAL A 218 -1.94 -4.88 1.30
CA VAL A 218 -2.99 -4.06 0.68
C VAL A 218 -4.35 -4.78 0.72
N THR A 219 -4.43 -6.07 0.38
CA THR A 219 -5.70 -6.83 0.44
C THR A 219 -6.21 -6.98 1.87
N PHE A 220 -5.33 -7.25 2.82
CA PHE A 220 -5.64 -7.29 4.26
C PHE A 220 -6.20 -5.96 4.77
N LEU A 221 -5.57 -4.84 4.41
CA LEU A 221 -6.03 -3.50 4.79
C LEU A 221 -7.39 -3.13 4.14
N ILE A 222 -7.66 -3.59 2.91
CA ILE A 222 -8.95 -3.40 2.24
C ILE A 222 -10.06 -4.11 3.00
N ILE A 223 -9.84 -5.35 3.46
CA ILE A 223 -10.82 -6.11 4.25
C ILE A 223 -11.09 -5.43 5.60
N LEU A 224 -10.04 -4.99 6.30
CA LEU A 224 -10.19 -4.24 7.55
C LEU A 224 -10.92 -2.90 7.35
N CYS A 225 -10.66 -2.21 6.24
CA CYS A 225 -11.36 -0.97 5.89
C CYS A 225 -12.85 -1.23 5.63
N ASN A 226 -13.20 -2.32 4.94
CA ASN A 226 -14.60 -2.69 4.65
C ASN A 226 -15.37 -3.16 5.90
N HIS A 227 -14.72 -3.88 6.84
CA HIS A 227 -15.32 -4.18 8.14
C HIS A 227 -15.42 -2.95 9.05
N GLY A 228 -14.44 -2.05 9.00
CA GLY A 228 -14.50 -0.74 9.65
C GLY A 228 -15.63 0.13 9.11
N LEU A 229 -15.87 0.11 7.79
CA LEU A 229 -16.98 0.82 7.13
C LEU A 229 -18.36 0.32 7.57
N LEU A 230 -18.51 -0.96 7.93
CA LEU A 230 -19.76 -1.52 8.47
C LEU A 230 -20.07 -1.02 9.89
N GLN A 231 -19.05 -0.86 10.75
CA GLN A 231 -19.24 -0.23 12.07
C GLN A 231 -19.37 1.29 11.97
N LEU A 232 -18.71 1.90 11.00
CA LEU A 232 -18.77 3.33 10.75
C LEU A 232 -20.05 3.76 10.01
N ARG A 233 -20.81 2.86 9.40
CA ARG A 233 -22.08 3.23 8.74
C ARG A 233 -23.17 3.66 9.72
N ASN A 234 -23.09 3.23 10.98
CA ASN A 234 -23.96 3.73 12.06
C ASN A 234 -23.40 4.96 12.78
N SER A 235 -22.26 5.51 12.36
CA SER A 235 -21.63 6.66 13.05
C SER A 235 -20.94 7.68 12.14
N ILE A 236 -20.88 7.47 10.82
CA ILE A 236 -20.32 8.39 9.83
C ILE A 236 -21.40 8.73 8.80
N CYS A 237 -22.42 9.43 9.27
CA CYS A 237 -22.74 10.66 8.56
C CYS A 237 -21.60 11.65 8.86
N LEU A 238 -20.99 12.20 7.80
CA LEU A 238 -20.08 13.36 7.84
C LEU A 238 -18.73 13.14 8.55
N ARG A 239 -17.79 12.45 7.90
CA ARG A 239 -16.37 12.81 8.06
C ARG A 239 -15.60 12.67 6.75
N SER A 240 -15.54 13.80 6.03
CA SER A 240 -14.59 14.06 4.96
C SER A 240 -13.21 13.50 5.34
N SER A 241 -12.75 12.53 4.56
CA SER A 241 -11.40 11.97 4.61
C SER A 241 -10.43 13.12 4.35
N LYS A 242 -9.91 13.74 5.42
CA LYS A 242 -8.82 14.70 5.32
C LYS A 242 -7.59 13.97 4.78
N MET A 243 -7.38 14.07 3.48
CA MET A 243 -6.18 13.57 2.81
C MET A 243 -4.92 14.17 3.42
N VAL A 244 -3.86 13.38 3.47
CA VAL A 244 -2.54 13.74 4.01
C VAL A 244 -2.03 14.97 3.27
N GLN A 245 -1.84 16.08 3.99
CA GLN A 245 -1.35 17.32 3.38
C GLN A 245 0.10 17.18 2.93
N VAL A 246 0.38 17.56 1.68
CA VAL A 246 1.73 17.65 1.12
C VAL A 246 2.62 18.51 2.04
N THR A 247 3.76 17.95 2.43
CA THR A 247 4.75 18.59 3.31
C THR A 247 5.93 19.18 2.50
N PRO A 248 6.46 20.34 2.92
CA PRO A 248 7.59 20.96 2.22
C PRO A 248 8.90 20.24 2.52
N VAL A 249 9.85 20.26 1.59
CA VAL A 249 11.18 19.60 1.77
C VAL A 249 11.94 20.19 2.96
N VAL A 250 11.92 21.52 3.11
CA VAL A 250 12.74 22.21 4.10
C VAL A 250 11.90 23.22 4.87
N ARG A 251 11.83 23.05 6.21
CA ARG A 251 11.21 24.04 7.11
C ARG A 251 12.31 24.91 7.72
N HIS A 252 12.49 26.11 7.18
CA HIS A 252 13.37 27.10 7.78
C HIS A 252 12.62 27.95 8.81
N LYS A 253 13.24 28.24 9.96
CA LYS A 253 12.72 29.24 10.92
C LYS A 253 12.75 30.63 10.27
N ILE A 254 11.57 31.21 10.03
CA ILE A 254 11.46 32.52 9.40
C ILE A 254 11.68 33.60 10.45
N VAL A 255 12.82 34.30 10.37
CA VAL A 255 13.11 35.47 11.22
C VAL A 255 12.73 36.75 10.48
N LYS A 256 11.81 37.54 11.06
CA LYS A 256 11.40 38.85 10.52
C LYS A 256 12.05 39.97 11.34
N LYS A 257 12.85 40.82 10.69
CA LYS A 257 13.51 41.99 11.32
C LYS A 257 12.53 43.12 11.67
N LYS A 258 11.42 43.20 10.93
CA LYS A 258 10.33 44.15 11.16
C LYS A 258 9.03 43.51 10.69
N VAL A 259 8.00 43.58 11.53
CA VAL A 259 6.66 43.07 11.22
C VAL A 259 5.72 44.23 10.86
N THR A 260 5.91 45.39 11.47
CA THR A 260 5.11 46.59 11.19
C THR A 260 5.39 47.16 9.80
N LYS A 261 4.34 47.63 9.11
CA LYS A 261 4.48 48.33 7.82
C LYS A 261 5.17 49.68 8.02
N PHE A 262 5.93 50.12 7.03
CA PHE A 262 6.45 51.49 6.98
C PHE A 262 5.33 52.43 6.55
N LYS A 263 4.73 53.14 7.51
CA LYS A 263 3.68 54.13 7.24
C LYS A 263 4.29 55.45 6.79
N ARG A 264 3.58 56.18 5.93
CA ARG A 264 3.96 57.55 5.54
C ARG A 264 3.86 58.49 6.74
N HIS A 265 4.75 59.48 6.82
CA HIS A 265 4.69 60.52 7.85
C HIS A 265 3.36 61.29 7.76
N GLN A 266 2.69 61.51 8.91
CA GLN A 266 1.40 62.21 9.05
C GLN A 266 0.19 61.55 8.39
N SER A 267 0.29 60.27 7.95
CA SER A 267 -0.89 59.55 7.43
C SER A 267 -1.95 59.24 8.50
N ASP A 268 -1.55 59.32 9.76
CA ASP A 268 -2.38 59.22 10.96
C ASP A 268 -3.15 60.52 11.24
N ASN A 269 -2.57 61.67 10.89
CA ASN A 269 -3.17 62.98 11.15
C ASN A 269 -4.09 63.46 10.02
N PHE A 270 -3.86 62.99 8.79
CA PHE A 270 -4.57 63.47 7.61
C PHE A 270 -5.06 62.33 6.74
N ILE A 271 -6.39 62.23 6.55
CA ILE A 271 -7.03 61.24 5.67
C ILE A 271 -6.53 61.38 4.22
N ARG A 272 -6.28 62.61 3.74
CA ARG A 272 -5.71 62.88 2.41
C ARG A 272 -4.31 62.28 2.22
N VAL A 273 -3.59 61.96 3.30
CA VAL A 273 -2.24 61.40 3.24
C VAL A 273 -2.33 59.87 3.33
N PRO A 274 -2.10 59.13 2.24
CA PRO A 274 -2.22 57.68 2.27
C PRO A 274 -1.10 57.05 3.12
N THR A 275 -1.38 55.87 3.68
CA THR A 275 -0.44 55.11 4.52
C THR A 275 0.76 54.54 3.75
N SER A 276 0.69 54.50 2.41
CA SER A 276 1.77 54.02 1.53
C SER A 276 3.04 54.87 1.67
N TRP A 277 4.17 54.22 1.94
CA TRP A 277 5.44 54.88 2.18
C TRP A 277 5.86 55.81 1.03
N ARG A 278 6.29 57.03 1.38
CA ARG A 278 6.95 57.99 0.50
C ARG A 278 8.13 58.61 1.23
N ARG A 279 9.27 58.73 0.55
CA ARG A 279 10.48 59.31 1.14
C ARG A 279 10.27 60.81 1.39
N PRO A 280 10.42 61.31 2.63
CA PRO A 280 10.31 62.75 2.91
C PRO A 280 11.48 63.50 2.28
N LYS A 281 11.17 64.56 1.53
CA LYS A 281 12.15 65.40 0.81
C LYS A 281 12.44 66.74 1.50
N GLY A 282 11.51 67.26 2.30
CA GLY A 282 11.62 68.57 2.96
C GLY A 282 12.89 68.71 3.81
N ILE A 283 13.45 69.92 3.86
CA ILE A 283 14.70 70.23 4.57
C ILE A 283 14.59 70.06 6.08
N ASP A 284 13.47 70.46 6.67
CA ASP A 284 13.21 70.40 8.12
C ASP A 284 12.47 69.13 8.57
N GLY A 285 12.31 68.15 7.66
CA GLY A 285 11.59 66.92 7.96
C GLY A 285 12.27 66.07 9.03
N ARG A 286 11.66 65.95 10.22
CA ARG A 286 12.19 65.15 11.35
C ARG A 286 12.54 63.71 10.97
N VAL A 287 11.71 63.08 10.13
CA VAL A 287 11.94 61.72 9.63
C VAL A 287 13.14 61.63 8.70
N ARG A 288 13.34 62.64 7.82
CA ARG A 288 14.49 62.70 6.90
C ARG A 288 15.80 62.83 7.69
N ARG A 289 15.79 63.68 8.73
CA ARG A 289 16.93 63.90 9.65
C ARG A 289 17.12 62.78 10.69
N LYS A 290 16.25 61.75 10.71
CA LYS A 290 16.33 60.57 11.59
C LYS A 290 16.33 60.88 13.10
N PHE A 291 15.55 61.86 13.54
CA PHE A 291 15.40 62.15 14.97
C PHE A 291 14.90 60.93 15.76
N LYS A 292 15.39 60.75 17.00
CA LYS A 292 14.90 59.72 17.93
C LYS A 292 13.39 59.93 18.18
N GLY A 293 12.63 58.83 18.21
CA GLY A 293 11.18 58.85 18.36
C GLY A 293 10.40 59.10 17.05
N ALA A 294 11.05 59.55 15.97
CA ALA A 294 10.41 59.63 14.67
C ALA A 294 10.27 58.23 14.01
N ILE A 295 9.33 58.09 13.08
CA ILE A 295 9.14 56.86 12.32
C ILE A 295 10.44 56.48 11.58
N ARG A 296 10.83 55.21 11.66
CA ARG A 296 12.05 54.71 11.00
C ARG A 296 11.84 54.58 9.49
N MET A 297 12.82 55.03 8.69
CA MET A 297 12.79 54.88 7.24
C MET A 297 13.13 53.44 6.80
N PRO A 298 12.56 52.95 5.67
CA PRO A 298 13.02 51.72 5.04
C PRO A 298 14.48 51.83 4.61
N ASN A 299 15.25 50.79 4.87
CA ASN A 299 16.63 50.63 4.43
C ASN A 299 16.90 49.15 4.12
N ILE A 300 18.03 48.86 3.43
CA ILE A 300 18.41 47.49 3.05
C ILE A 300 18.65 46.58 4.26
N GLY A 301 18.99 47.15 5.42
CA GLY A 301 19.22 46.43 6.67
C GLY A 301 18.00 45.64 7.16
N TYR A 302 16.78 46.09 6.84
CA TYR A 302 15.55 45.35 7.12
C TYR A 302 15.29 44.16 6.17
N GLY A 303 16.14 43.95 5.15
CA GLY A 303 16.02 42.85 4.20
C GLY A 303 15.99 41.48 4.88
N SER A 304 15.05 40.64 4.44
CA SER A 304 14.92 39.25 4.88
C SER A 304 16.07 38.39 4.33
N ASN A 305 16.44 37.33 5.07
CA ASN A 305 17.44 36.35 4.62
C ASN A 305 17.08 35.80 3.23
N LYS A 306 18.07 35.64 2.35
CA LYS A 306 17.91 35.13 0.98
C LYS A 306 17.21 33.76 0.96
N LYS A 307 17.51 32.86 1.92
CA LYS A 307 16.91 31.52 2.01
C LYS A 307 15.42 31.54 2.36
N THR A 308 14.99 32.48 3.20
CA THR A 308 13.60 32.58 3.70
C THR A 308 12.78 33.65 2.97
N ARG A 309 13.33 34.29 1.95
CA ARG A 309 12.64 35.32 1.18
C ARG A 309 11.52 34.67 0.35
N HIS A 310 10.32 35.24 0.38
CA HIS A 310 9.12 34.73 -0.31
C HIS A 310 8.61 33.35 0.15
N VAL A 311 9.12 32.85 1.28
CA VAL A 311 8.60 31.62 1.90
C VAL A 311 7.42 31.95 2.79
N LEU A 312 6.32 31.21 2.63
CA LEU A 312 5.12 31.29 3.43
C LEU A 312 5.33 30.61 4.81
N PRO A 313 4.49 30.91 5.81
CA PRO A 313 4.56 30.24 7.12
C PRO A 313 4.38 28.71 7.04
N ASN A 314 3.71 28.21 6.00
CA ASN A 314 3.53 26.78 5.75
C ASN A 314 4.80 26.08 5.20
N GLY A 315 5.88 26.83 4.91
CA GLY A 315 7.15 26.34 4.40
C GLY A 315 7.29 26.30 2.87
N PHE A 316 6.24 26.64 2.12
CA PHE A 316 6.28 26.68 0.66
C PHE A 316 6.54 28.09 0.11
N LYS A 317 7.02 28.18 -1.13
CA LYS A 317 6.96 29.41 -1.93
C LYS A 317 5.64 29.44 -2.71
N LYS A 318 4.98 30.58 -2.77
CA LYS A 318 3.73 30.69 -3.52
C LYS A 318 3.97 30.89 -5.02
N PHE A 319 3.21 30.18 -5.85
CA PHE A 319 3.18 30.34 -7.29
C PHE A 319 1.73 30.60 -7.72
N LEU A 320 1.50 31.69 -8.45
CA LEU A 320 0.16 32.08 -8.89
C LEU A 320 -0.21 31.27 -10.14
N VAL A 321 -1.34 30.55 -10.10
CA VAL A 321 -1.81 29.68 -11.18
C VAL A 321 -3.11 30.22 -11.75
N LYS A 322 -3.18 30.35 -13.08
CA LYS A 322 -4.36 30.83 -13.82
C LYS A 322 -5.10 29.71 -14.57
N ASN A 323 -4.39 28.68 -15.00
CA ASN A 323 -4.92 27.57 -15.78
C ASN A 323 -4.35 26.22 -15.29
N THR A 324 -4.85 25.12 -15.83
CA THR A 324 -4.41 23.77 -15.46
C THR A 324 -3.01 23.43 -15.97
N ALA A 325 -2.58 23.99 -17.10
CA ALA A 325 -1.25 23.76 -17.68
C ALA A 325 -0.13 24.34 -16.79
N GLU A 326 -0.37 25.49 -16.14
CA GLU A 326 0.58 26.10 -15.20
C GLU A 326 0.84 25.24 -13.95
N LEU A 327 -0.01 24.26 -13.63
CA LEU A 327 0.26 23.29 -12.57
C LEU A 327 1.37 22.31 -12.95
N GLU A 328 1.55 22.03 -14.24
CA GLU A 328 2.55 21.06 -14.70
C GLU A 328 3.97 21.58 -14.49
N LEU A 329 4.15 22.91 -14.51
CA LEU A 329 5.40 23.57 -14.11
C LEU A 329 5.80 23.27 -12.65
N LEU A 330 4.81 22.94 -11.80
CA LEU A 330 5.03 22.61 -10.40
C LEU A 330 5.26 21.12 -10.16
N LEU A 331 5.18 20.26 -11.18
CA LEU A 331 5.33 18.81 -11.02
C LEU A 331 6.68 18.42 -10.42
N MET A 332 7.78 18.99 -10.95
CA MET A 332 9.13 18.77 -10.43
C MET A 332 9.42 19.54 -9.12
N HIS A 333 8.55 20.48 -8.74
CA HIS A 333 8.78 21.40 -7.63
C HIS A 333 7.66 21.38 -6.57
N ASN A 334 6.84 20.34 -6.55
CA ASN A 334 5.63 20.20 -5.72
C ASN A 334 5.89 20.27 -4.20
N ARG A 335 7.12 19.97 -3.75
CA ARG A 335 7.55 20.10 -2.35
C ARG A 335 8.24 21.44 -2.01
N THR A 336 8.47 22.31 -3.01
CA THR A 336 9.07 23.64 -2.82
C THR A 336 8.04 24.75 -3.01
N TYR A 337 7.14 24.59 -3.97
CA TYR A 337 6.11 25.56 -4.30
C TYR A 337 4.72 25.05 -3.98
N CYS A 338 3.83 25.98 -3.63
CA CYS A 338 2.40 25.75 -3.53
C CYS A 338 1.66 26.63 -4.54
N ALA A 339 0.56 26.14 -5.08
CA ALA A 339 -0.28 26.87 -6.01
C ALA A 339 -1.23 27.82 -5.26
N GLU A 340 -1.33 29.06 -5.74
CA GLU A 340 -2.34 30.03 -5.34
C GLU A 340 -3.19 30.33 -6.59
N ILE A 341 -4.48 29.97 -6.56
CA ILE A 341 -5.34 30.14 -7.73
C ILE A 341 -5.68 31.63 -7.89
N ALA A 342 -5.46 32.16 -9.10
CA ALA A 342 -5.71 33.57 -9.39
C ALA A 342 -7.17 33.98 -9.12
N HIS A 343 -7.36 35.25 -8.77
CA HIS A 343 -8.67 35.78 -8.36
C HIS A 343 -9.66 35.85 -9.52
N ASN A 344 -9.19 35.91 -10.76
CA ASN A 344 -10.01 36.04 -11.98
C ASN A 344 -10.51 34.68 -12.51
N VAL A 345 -10.12 33.56 -11.90
CA VAL A 345 -10.57 32.21 -12.32
C VAL A 345 -12.01 31.96 -11.86
N SER A 346 -12.85 31.41 -12.75
CA SER A 346 -14.25 31.05 -12.47
C SER A 346 -14.39 29.84 -11.54
N GLY A 347 -15.56 29.66 -10.91
CA GLY A 347 -15.83 28.54 -9.99
C GLY A 347 -15.56 27.18 -10.63
N ARG A 348 -16.22 26.91 -11.76
CA ARG A 348 -15.98 25.70 -12.57
C ARG A 348 -14.50 25.43 -12.86
N LYS A 349 -13.75 26.44 -13.32
CA LYS A 349 -12.32 26.26 -13.66
C LYS A 349 -11.45 26.05 -12.42
N ARG A 350 -11.85 26.59 -11.27
CA ARG A 350 -11.18 26.31 -9.99
C ARG A 350 -11.29 24.85 -9.60
N THR A 351 -12.47 24.24 -9.76
CA THR A 351 -12.67 22.81 -9.48
C THR A 351 -11.74 21.95 -10.33
N GLU A 352 -11.61 22.26 -11.62
CA GLU A 352 -10.67 21.58 -12.52
C GLU A 352 -9.20 21.73 -12.07
N ILE A 353 -8.79 22.94 -11.67
CA ILE A 353 -7.43 23.21 -11.16
C ILE A 353 -7.18 22.45 -9.86
N ILE A 354 -8.16 22.36 -8.96
CA ILE A 354 -8.04 21.64 -7.69
C ILE A 354 -7.88 20.14 -7.94
N GLN A 355 -8.77 19.55 -8.75
CA GLN A 355 -8.70 18.13 -9.12
C GLN A 355 -7.36 17.79 -9.79
N ARG A 356 -6.87 18.65 -10.70
CA ARG A 356 -5.56 18.44 -11.33
C ARG A 356 -4.41 18.60 -10.34
N ALA A 357 -4.47 19.56 -9.42
CA ALA A 357 -3.44 19.76 -8.39
C ALA A 357 -3.37 18.56 -7.43
N GLU A 358 -4.51 17.94 -7.12
CA GLU A 358 -4.60 16.73 -6.31
C GLU A 358 -3.89 15.54 -6.99
N GLN A 359 -4.15 15.32 -8.28
CA GLN A 359 -3.46 14.28 -9.06
C GLN A 359 -1.93 14.44 -9.04
N LEU A 360 -1.45 15.68 -9.11
CA LEU A 360 -0.02 16.02 -9.14
C LEU A 360 0.60 16.16 -7.74
N ASN A 361 -0.16 15.92 -6.67
CA ASN A 361 0.25 16.13 -5.28
C ASN A 361 0.81 17.53 -5.02
N ILE A 362 0.13 18.56 -5.52
CA ILE A 362 0.49 19.97 -5.35
C ILE A 362 -0.41 20.61 -4.27
N ARG A 363 0.20 21.29 -3.30
CA ARG A 363 -0.55 22.02 -2.27
C ARG A 363 -1.18 23.29 -2.84
N VAL A 364 -2.50 23.45 -2.70
CA VAL A 364 -3.22 24.70 -3.04
C VAL A 364 -3.48 25.53 -1.77
N THR A 365 -3.22 26.84 -1.80
CA THR A 365 -3.38 27.72 -0.62
C THR A 365 -4.80 28.22 -0.40
N ASN A 366 -5.60 28.35 -1.46
CA ASN A 366 -6.95 28.90 -1.45
C ASN A 366 -7.98 27.97 -2.13
N PRO A 367 -8.08 26.69 -1.73
CA PRO A 367 -8.91 25.70 -2.44
C PRO A 367 -10.41 26.07 -2.47
N ASN A 368 -10.96 26.59 -1.36
CA ASN A 368 -12.40 26.83 -1.24
C ASN A 368 -12.86 28.21 -1.73
N ALA A 369 -11.98 29.00 -2.34
CA ALA A 369 -12.34 30.35 -2.77
C ALA A 369 -13.33 30.27 -3.96
N ARG A 370 -14.41 31.06 -3.94
CA ARG A 370 -15.51 31.08 -4.93
C ARG A 370 -16.35 29.79 -5.07
N VAL A 371 -15.85 28.61 -4.70
CA VAL A 371 -16.63 27.36 -4.73
C VAL A 371 -17.83 27.43 -3.76
N ARG A 372 -17.67 28.10 -2.61
CA ARG A 372 -18.76 28.29 -1.64
C ARG A 372 -19.86 29.26 -2.07
N ALA A 373 -19.62 30.10 -3.07
CA ALA A 373 -20.61 31.08 -3.52
C ALA A 373 -21.69 30.44 -4.42
N GLU A 374 -21.35 29.34 -5.12
CA GLU A 374 -22.29 28.61 -5.98
C GLU A 374 -23.11 27.55 -5.23
N GLU A 375 -22.70 27.14 -4.02
CA GLU A 375 -23.42 26.15 -3.18
C GLU A 375 -24.38 26.80 -2.15
N ASN A 376 -24.29 28.12 -1.92
CA ASN A 376 -25.08 28.84 -0.90
C ASN A 376 -25.96 29.97 -1.48
N GLU A 377 -26.09 30.03 -2.81
CA GLU A 377 -27.15 30.72 -3.54
C GLU A 377 -28.01 29.65 -4.22
#